data_AF-A0A2H5MZZ4-F1
#
_entry.id   AF-A0A2H5MZZ4-F1
#
_cell.length_a   1.000
_cell.length_b   1.000
_cell.length_c   1.000
_cell.angle_alpha   90.00
_cell.angle_beta   90.00
_cell.angle_gamma   90.00
#
_symmetry.space_group_name_H-M   'P 1'
#
loop_
_entity.id
_entity.type
_entity.pdbx_description
1 polymer ?
#
loop_
_entity_poly.entity_id
_entity_poly.type
_entity_poly.pdbx_seq_one_letter_code
_entity_poly.pdbx_strand_id
1 'polypeptide(L)'
;MTYSPFEEIGSPLEQFSIIPLIPMKIGNLYFSFTNSSLFMLLTLSLFLLLVHFVTKKGGGNLVPNAWQSLVEFIYDFVLNLVNEQIGGLSGNVKQKFFPCILVTFTFLLFCNLQGMIPYSFTVTSHFLITLGLSFSIFIGITIVGFQRNGLHFLSFFLPAGVPLPLAPFLV
;
A
#
# COMPACT_ATOMS: atom_id res chain seq x y z
N MET A 1 27.97 -21.75 12.24
CA MET A 1 28.48 -20.50 12.85
C MET A 1 27.66 -20.26 14.09
N THR A 2 28.32 -20.25 15.23
CA THR A 2 27.75 -20.08 16.57
C THR A 2 27.45 -18.60 16.79
N TYR A 3 26.20 -18.23 17.00
CA TYR A 3 25.80 -16.87 17.35
C TYR A 3 26.28 -16.54 18.77
N SER A 4 27.28 -15.68 18.89
CA SER A 4 27.59 -15.00 20.15
C SER A 4 26.61 -13.83 20.34
N PRO A 5 26.02 -13.62 21.53
CA PRO A 5 24.97 -12.63 21.75
C PRO A 5 25.45 -11.16 21.73
N PHE A 6 26.71 -10.90 21.37
CA PHE A 6 27.34 -9.57 21.32
C PHE A 6 28.30 -9.43 20.13
N GLU A 7 27.88 -9.87 18.93
CA GLU A 7 28.61 -9.53 17.71
C GLU A 7 28.35 -8.06 17.36
N GLU A 8 29.42 -7.30 17.11
CA GLU A 8 29.40 -5.89 16.73
C GLU A 8 28.41 -5.66 15.58
N ILE A 9 27.75 -4.49 15.57
CA ILE A 9 26.93 -4.05 14.42
C ILE A 9 27.87 -3.94 13.21
N GLY A 10 27.99 -5.02 12.43
CA GLY A 10 29.02 -5.17 11.41
C GLY A 10 28.78 -4.26 10.20
N SER A 11 27.54 -3.80 10.01
CA SER A 11 27.20 -2.75 9.05
C SER A 11 25.86 -2.08 9.37
N PRO A 12 25.67 -0.79 9.03
CA PRO A 12 24.39 -0.10 9.18
C PRO A 12 23.26 -0.68 8.29
N LEU A 13 23.59 -1.57 7.34
CA LEU A 13 22.62 -2.22 6.44
C LEU A 13 22.08 -3.54 6.99
N GLU A 14 22.67 -4.07 8.05
CA GLU A 14 22.28 -5.36 8.63
C GLU A 14 20.83 -5.36 9.15
N GLN A 15 20.34 -4.20 9.59
CA GLN A 15 18.95 -4.00 10.01
C GLN A 15 17.91 -4.31 8.92
N PHE A 16 18.30 -4.26 7.65
CA PHE A 16 17.43 -4.57 6.50
C PHE A 16 17.59 -6.01 6.01
N SER A 17 18.35 -6.85 6.72
CA SER A 17 18.53 -8.25 6.33
C SER A 17 17.28 -9.08 6.60
N ILE A 18 16.91 -9.91 5.62
CA ILE A 18 15.76 -10.82 5.74
C ILE A 18 16.23 -12.10 6.41
N ILE A 19 15.86 -12.27 7.68
CA ILE A 19 16.19 -13.46 8.46
C ILE A 19 14.99 -14.41 8.45
N PRO A 20 15.18 -15.71 8.11
CA PRO A 20 14.14 -16.72 8.27
C PRO A 20 13.96 -17.07 9.74
N LEU A 21 12.76 -16.85 10.28
CA LEU A 21 12.36 -17.20 11.64
C LEU A 21 11.90 -18.66 11.74
N ILE A 22 11.05 -19.08 10.81
CA ILE A 22 10.57 -20.48 10.73
C ILE A 22 10.87 -20.98 9.32
N PRO A 23 11.99 -21.69 9.13
CA PRO A 23 12.35 -22.19 7.82
C PRO A 23 11.41 -23.34 7.43
N MET A 24 10.56 -23.11 6.44
CA MET A 24 9.71 -24.14 5.85
C MET A 24 10.10 -24.35 4.39
N LYS A 25 10.23 -25.60 3.98
CA LYS A 25 10.54 -26.00 2.61
C LYS A 25 9.38 -26.84 2.09
N ILE A 26 8.80 -26.45 0.97
CA ILE A 26 7.76 -27.22 0.28
C ILE A 26 8.38 -27.69 -1.04
N GLY A 27 8.83 -28.95 -1.07
CA GLY A 27 9.60 -29.48 -2.20
C GLY A 27 10.87 -28.66 -2.45
N ASN A 28 11.03 -28.16 -3.67
CA ASN A 28 12.15 -27.29 -4.06
C ASN A 28 11.92 -25.79 -3.78
N LEU A 29 10.76 -25.41 -3.26
CA LEU A 29 10.44 -24.02 -2.95
C LEU A 29 10.80 -23.69 -1.50
N TYR A 30 11.54 -22.59 -1.33
CA TYR A 30 11.93 -22.07 -0.02
C TYR A 30 10.84 -21.13 0.49
N PHE A 31 9.86 -21.66 1.22
CA PHE A 31 8.73 -20.91 1.77
C PHE A 31 8.92 -20.62 3.26
N SER A 32 9.99 -19.90 3.61
CA SER A 32 10.29 -19.61 5.02
C SER A 32 9.48 -18.44 5.54
N PHE A 33 9.01 -18.55 6.80
CA PHE A 33 8.49 -17.40 7.52
C PHE A 33 9.65 -16.54 7.98
N THR A 34 9.68 -15.28 7.58
CA THR A 34 10.78 -14.33 7.79
C THR A 34 10.36 -13.19 8.72
N ASN A 35 11.33 -12.38 9.15
CA ASN A 35 11.05 -11.10 9.82
C ASN A 35 10.09 -10.23 8.98
N SER A 36 10.34 -10.10 7.67
CA SER A 36 9.49 -9.32 6.77
C SER A 36 8.02 -9.78 6.81
N SER A 37 7.78 -11.10 6.75
CA SER A 37 6.41 -11.64 6.82
C SER A 37 5.76 -11.44 8.19
N LEU A 38 6.54 -11.49 9.28
CA LEU A 38 6.05 -11.20 10.62
C LEU A 38 5.58 -9.76 10.74
N PHE A 39 6.42 -8.80 10.34
CA PHE A 39 6.10 -7.38 10.42
C PHE A 39 4.95 -6.99 9.47
N MET A 40 4.83 -7.64 8.31
CA MET A 40 3.63 -7.51 7.46
C MET A 40 2.36 -8.02 8.14
N LEU A 41 2.40 -9.20 8.79
CA LEU A 41 1.24 -9.70 9.53
C LEU A 41 0.87 -8.78 10.70
N LEU A 42 1.86 -8.19 11.36
CA LEU A 42 1.63 -7.21 12.42
C LEU A 42 0.89 -5.98 11.89
N THR A 43 1.34 -5.40 10.76
CA THR A 43 0.62 -4.27 10.13
C THR A 43 -0.81 -4.62 9.74
N LEU A 44 -1.03 -5.82 9.19
CA LEU A 44 -2.37 -6.31 8.83
C LEU A 44 -3.26 -6.49 10.07
N SER A 45 -2.71 -7.10 11.13
CA SER A 45 -3.42 -7.29 12.39
C SER A 45 -3.82 -5.96 13.02
N LEU A 46 -2.92 -4.97 13.00
CA LEU A 46 -3.18 -3.64 13.54
C LEU A 46 -4.27 -2.93 12.74
N PHE A 47 -4.24 -3.02 11.40
CA PHE A 47 -5.30 -2.50 10.55
C PHE A 47 -6.66 -3.15 10.84
N LEU A 48 -6.73 -4.48 10.91
CA LEU A 48 -7.98 -5.21 11.21
C LEU A 48 -8.53 -4.85 12.59
N LEU A 49 -7.65 -4.69 13.57
CA LEU A 49 -8.01 -4.29 14.92
C LEU A 49 -8.58 -2.85 14.97
N LEU A 50 -8.00 -1.90 14.22
CA LEU A 50 -8.55 -0.56 14.12
C LEU A 50 -9.94 -0.54 13.46
N VAL A 51 -10.14 -1.32 12.39
CA VAL A 51 -11.45 -1.47 11.75
C VAL A 51 -12.46 -2.11 12.71
N HIS A 52 -12.02 -3.10 13.49
CA HIS A 52 -12.87 -3.74 14.50
C HIS A 52 -13.36 -2.74 15.54
N PHE A 53 -12.49 -1.86 16.05
CA PHE A 53 -12.86 -0.86 17.06
C PHE A 53 -13.90 0.17 16.57
N VAL A 54 -13.90 0.50 15.27
CA VAL A 54 -14.91 1.39 14.69
C VAL A 54 -16.25 0.67 14.49
N THR A 55 -16.23 -0.65 14.34
CA THR A 55 -17.45 -1.42 14.08
C THR A 55 -18.36 -1.45 15.32
N LYS A 56 -19.69 -1.41 15.12
CA LYS A 56 -20.68 -1.48 16.21
C LYS A 56 -20.48 -2.66 17.16
N LYS A 57 -19.99 -3.79 16.65
CA LYS A 57 -19.67 -4.99 17.46
C LYS A 57 -18.40 -4.86 18.31
N GLY A 58 -17.50 -3.95 17.95
CA GLY A 58 -16.21 -3.73 18.63
C GLY A 58 -16.17 -2.49 19.53
N GLY A 59 -17.31 -1.85 19.80
CA GLY A 59 -17.41 -0.70 20.72
C GLY A 59 -17.62 0.66 20.05
N GLY A 60 -17.95 0.71 18.76
CA GLY A 60 -18.25 1.96 18.05
C GLY A 60 -19.47 2.70 18.60
N ASN A 61 -19.22 3.80 19.30
CA ASN A 61 -20.24 4.62 19.94
C ASN A 61 -20.82 5.66 18.94
N LEU A 62 -21.98 6.25 19.28
CA LEU A 62 -22.53 7.37 18.51
C LEU A 62 -21.66 8.64 18.68
N VAL A 63 -21.17 8.87 19.90
CA VAL A 63 -20.12 9.85 20.19
C VAL A 63 -18.78 9.13 20.09
N PRO A 64 -17.89 9.52 19.17
CA PRO A 64 -16.68 8.77 18.90
C PRO A 64 -15.68 8.88 20.06
N ASN A 65 -15.04 7.76 20.38
CA ASN A 65 -13.88 7.72 21.27
C ASN A 65 -12.63 8.23 20.53
N ALA A 66 -11.57 8.61 21.24
CA ALA A 66 -10.34 9.14 20.62
C ALA A 66 -9.76 8.24 19.51
N TRP A 67 -9.78 6.91 19.71
CA TRP A 67 -9.34 5.93 18.70
C TRP A 67 -10.28 5.84 17.48
N GLN A 68 -11.59 5.98 17.70
CA GLN A 68 -12.57 6.01 16.62
C GLN A 68 -12.42 7.30 15.80
N SER A 69 -12.22 8.46 16.46
CA SER A 69 -11.98 9.73 15.80
C SER A 69 -10.73 9.71 14.91
N LEU A 70 -9.66 9.02 15.33
CA LEU A 70 -8.45 8.88 14.50
C LEU A 70 -8.74 8.10 13.21
N VAL A 71 -9.50 7.00 13.30
CA VAL A 71 -9.83 6.18 12.11
C VAL A 71 -10.81 6.91 11.20
N GLU A 72 -11.82 7.59 11.76
CA GLU A 72 -12.76 8.44 11.01
C GLU A 72 -12.02 9.59 10.32
N PHE A 73 -11.04 10.21 10.98
CA PHE A 73 -10.20 11.24 10.38
C PHE A 73 -9.42 10.72 9.16
N ILE A 74 -8.79 9.54 9.27
CA ILE A 74 -8.07 8.93 8.12
C ILE A 74 -9.05 8.65 6.98
N TYR A 75 -10.24 8.14 7.30
CA TYR A 75 -11.28 7.85 6.31
C TYR A 75 -11.72 9.12 5.57
N ASP A 76 -12.07 10.18 6.30
CA ASP A 76 -12.51 11.46 5.73
C ASP A 76 -11.40 12.14 4.94
N PHE A 77 -10.16 12.10 5.44
CA PHE A 77 -8.99 12.64 4.73
C PHE A 77 -8.83 11.99 3.35
N VAL A 78 -8.84 10.67 3.28
CA VAL A 78 -8.71 9.95 2.00
C VAL A 78 -9.93 10.18 1.12
N LEU A 79 -11.14 10.21 1.69
CA LEU A 79 -12.37 10.43 0.93
C LEU A 79 -12.37 11.81 0.26
N ASN A 80 -11.97 12.85 1.00
CA ASN A 80 -11.85 14.21 0.48
C ASN A 80 -10.80 14.29 -0.63
N LEU A 81 -9.63 13.66 -0.43
CA LEU A 81 -8.59 13.57 -1.45
C LEU A 81 -9.12 12.91 -2.74
N VAL A 82 -9.83 11.79 -2.61
CA VAL A 82 -10.44 11.11 -3.76
C VAL A 82 -11.47 11.99 -4.46
N ASN A 83 -12.30 12.69 -3.70
CA ASN A 83 -13.34 13.55 -4.26
C ASN A 83 -12.78 14.74 -5.04
N GLU A 84 -11.69 15.34 -4.53
CA GLU A 84 -11.00 16.49 -5.13
C GLU A 84 -10.15 16.09 -6.34
N GLN A 85 -9.38 15.01 -6.24
CA GLN A 85 -8.43 14.61 -7.30
C GLN A 85 -9.11 13.89 -8.46
N ILE A 86 -10.12 13.05 -8.18
CA ILE A 86 -10.87 12.33 -9.21
C ILE A 86 -12.09 13.20 -9.56
N GLY A 87 -11.85 14.32 -10.23
CA GLY A 87 -12.87 15.26 -10.70
C GLY A 87 -13.79 14.66 -11.78
N GLY A 88 -15.02 15.17 -11.89
CA GLY A 88 -15.88 14.99 -13.08
C GLY A 88 -16.52 13.61 -13.33
N LEU A 89 -16.21 12.58 -12.53
CA LEU A 89 -16.86 11.26 -12.66
C LEU A 89 -18.11 11.17 -11.77
N SER A 90 -19.18 10.56 -12.30
CA SER A 90 -20.38 10.18 -11.52
C SER A 90 -19.98 9.57 -10.18
N GLY A 91 -20.63 9.96 -9.08
CA GLY A 91 -20.26 9.54 -7.72
C GLY A 91 -20.05 8.03 -7.56
N ASN A 92 -20.75 7.23 -8.37
CA ASN A 92 -20.62 5.77 -8.44
C ASN A 92 -19.23 5.26 -8.87
N VAL A 93 -18.45 6.03 -9.63
CA VAL A 93 -17.11 5.62 -10.06
C VAL A 93 -16.08 5.93 -8.98
N LYS A 94 -16.18 7.10 -8.33
CA LYS A 94 -15.28 7.50 -7.23
C LYS A 94 -15.34 6.49 -6.09
N GLN A 95 -16.56 6.07 -5.72
CA GLN A 95 -16.79 5.07 -4.68
C GLN A 95 -16.22 3.68 -5.00
N LYS A 96 -16.01 3.34 -6.28
CA LYS A 96 -15.40 2.05 -6.66
C LYS A 96 -13.89 2.02 -6.44
N PHE A 97 -13.19 3.13 -6.68
CA PHE A 97 -11.74 3.20 -6.49
C PHE A 97 -11.35 3.56 -5.06
N PHE A 98 -12.24 4.21 -4.32
CA PHE A 98 -12.00 4.63 -2.94
C PHE A 98 -11.45 3.51 -2.03
N PRO A 99 -12.02 2.28 -1.98
CA PRO A 99 -11.49 1.24 -1.11
C PRO A 99 -10.03 0.85 -1.43
N CYS A 100 -9.66 0.81 -2.72
CA CYS A 100 -8.29 0.49 -3.14
C CYS A 100 -7.30 1.57 -2.69
N ILE A 101 -7.68 2.84 -2.85
CA ILE A 101 -6.86 3.99 -2.43
C ILE A 101 -6.72 4.02 -0.90
N LEU A 102 -7.83 3.83 -0.18
CA LEU A 102 -7.84 3.78 1.29
C LEU A 102 -6.93 2.69 1.84
N VAL A 103 -7.03 1.46 1.31
CA VAL A 103 -6.17 0.34 1.73
C VAL A 103 -4.71 0.64 1.43
N THR A 104 -4.39 1.11 0.23
CA THR A 104 -3.00 1.43 -0.17
C THR A 104 -2.39 2.51 0.72
N PHE A 105 -3.12 3.61 0.93
CA PHE A 105 -2.70 4.71 1.80
C PHE A 105 -2.45 4.23 3.22
N THR A 106 -3.43 3.54 3.80
CA THR A 106 -3.40 3.11 5.20
C THR A 106 -2.33 2.04 5.43
N PHE A 107 -2.16 1.11 4.49
CA PHE A 107 -1.10 0.10 4.53
C PHE A 107 0.29 0.73 4.54
N LEU A 108 0.55 1.66 3.61
CA LEU A 108 1.85 2.35 3.54
C LEU A 108 2.09 3.23 4.77
N LEU A 109 1.05 3.91 5.27
CA LEU A 109 1.12 4.70 6.49
C LEU A 109 1.57 3.83 7.67
N PHE A 110 0.91 2.70 7.92
CA PHE A 110 1.26 1.82 9.05
C PHE A 110 2.61 1.15 8.89
N CYS A 111 2.98 0.70 7.68
CA CYS A 111 4.30 0.14 7.43
C CYS A 111 5.41 1.15 7.75
N ASN A 112 5.23 2.41 7.34
CA ASN A 112 6.22 3.46 7.57
C ASN A 112 6.26 3.89 9.05
N LEU A 113 5.12 4.02 9.72
CA LEU A 113 5.08 4.30 11.16
C LEU A 113 5.72 3.19 11.98
N GLN A 114 5.44 1.93 11.64
CA GLN A 114 6.08 0.78 12.27
C GLN A 114 7.59 0.77 12.02
N GLY A 115 8.04 1.26 10.86
CA GLY A 115 9.45 1.43 10.53
C GLY A 115 10.19 2.46 11.36
N MET A 116 9.49 3.39 12.02
CA MET A 116 10.09 4.38 12.91
C MET A 116 10.33 3.85 14.33
N ILE A 117 9.80 2.67 14.66
CA ILE A 117 9.98 2.06 15.97
C ILE A 117 11.41 1.49 16.05
N PRO A 118 12.20 1.81 17.09
CA PRO A 118 13.54 1.24 17.24
C PRO A 118 13.47 -0.29 17.31
N TYR A 119 14.42 -0.96 16.67
CA TYR A 119 14.47 -2.44 16.54
C TYR A 119 13.34 -3.06 15.70
N SER A 120 12.58 -2.26 14.96
CA SER A 120 11.58 -2.73 14.00
C SER A 120 12.17 -2.97 12.62
N PHE A 121 11.54 -3.86 11.85
CA PHE A 121 11.91 -4.09 10.46
C PHE A 121 11.04 -3.28 9.51
N THR A 122 11.68 -2.52 8.62
CA THR A 122 11.03 -1.66 7.62
C THR A 122 10.74 -2.46 6.34
N VAL A 123 9.53 -3.02 6.24
CA VAL A 123 9.10 -3.76 5.04
C VAL A 123 9.20 -2.91 3.77
N THR A 124 8.92 -1.60 3.87
CA THR A 124 8.96 -0.66 2.73
C THR A 124 10.36 -0.32 2.24
N SER A 125 11.43 -0.65 2.98
CA SER A 125 12.81 -0.48 2.51
C SER A 125 13.19 -1.46 1.39
N HIS A 126 12.46 -2.57 1.25
CA HIS A 126 12.63 -3.48 0.13
C HIS A 126 11.91 -2.95 -1.11
N PHE A 127 12.70 -2.45 -2.05
CA PHE A 127 12.24 -1.91 -3.33
C PHE A 127 11.31 -2.84 -4.11
N LEU A 128 11.49 -4.16 -4.03
CA LEU A 128 10.62 -5.13 -4.70
C LEU A 128 9.16 -5.04 -4.22
N ILE A 129 8.93 -4.74 -2.94
CA ILE A 129 7.58 -4.67 -2.37
C ILE A 129 6.87 -3.41 -2.86
N THR A 130 7.56 -2.27 -2.86
CA THR A 130 7.00 -1.00 -3.33
C THR A 130 6.80 -0.99 -4.84
N LEU A 131 7.74 -1.53 -5.62
CA LEU A 131 7.56 -1.74 -7.05
C LEU A 131 6.40 -2.68 -7.35
N GLY A 132 6.30 -3.81 -6.66
CA GLY A 132 5.21 -4.77 -6.88
C GLY A 132 3.84 -4.14 -6.69
N LEU A 133 3.69 -3.34 -5.63
CA LEU A 133 2.47 -2.57 -5.36
C LEU A 133 2.20 -1.51 -6.46
N SER A 134 3.23 -0.76 -6.85
CA SER A 134 3.11 0.28 -7.89
C SER A 134 2.72 -0.31 -9.25
N PHE A 135 3.40 -1.36 -9.71
CA PHE A 135 3.09 -2.03 -10.97
C PHE A 135 1.70 -2.66 -10.97
N SER A 136 1.27 -3.26 -9.86
CA SER A 136 -0.08 -3.83 -9.72
C SER A 136 -1.16 -2.77 -9.92
N ILE A 137 -1.02 -1.63 -9.24
CA ILE A 137 -1.95 -0.50 -9.37
C ILE A 137 -1.90 0.10 -10.78
N PHE A 138 -0.69 0.29 -11.33
CA PHE A 138 -0.50 0.83 -12.69
C PHE A 138 -1.20 -0.03 -13.73
N ILE A 139 -0.91 -1.34 -13.76
CA ILE A 139 -1.54 -2.29 -14.69
C ILE A 139 -3.06 -2.30 -14.49
N GLY A 140 -3.53 -2.32 -13.25
CA GLY A 140 -4.96 -2.28 -12.94
C GLY A 140 -5.68 -1.06 -13.53
N ILE A 141 -5.09 0.13 -13.36
CA ILE A 141 -5.65 1.38 -13.91
C ILE A 141 -5.58 1.38 -15.44
N THR A 142 -4.49 0.89 -16.04
CA THR A 142 -4.36 0.78 -17.50
C THR A 142 -5.45 -0.13 -18.08
N ILE A 143 -5.68 -1.31 -17.49
CA ILE A 143 -6.73 -2.24 -17.92
C ILE A 143 -8.10 -1.58 -17.84
N VAL A 144 -8.41 -0.93 -16.72
CA VAL A 144 -9.67 -0.18 -16.55
C VAL A 144 -9.80 0.94 -17.59
N GLY A 145 -8.71 1.66 -17.89
CA GLY A 145 -8.67 2.72 -18.88
C GLY A 145 -9.04 2.23 -20.29
N PHE A 146 -8.44 1.12 -20.73
CA PHE A 146 -8.79 0.48 -21.99
C PHE A 146 -10.22 -0.09 -21.99
N GLN A 147 -10.69 -0.67 -20.88
CA GLN A 147 -12.08 -1.16 -20.80
C GLN A 147 -13.12 -0.04 -20.91
N ARG A 148 -12.80 1.15 -20.40
CA ARG A 148 -13.73 2.30 -20.40
C ARG A 148 -13.70 3.08 -21.70
N ASN A 149 -12.54 3.29 -22.30
CA ASN A 149 -12.36 4.16 -23.46
C ASN A 149 -11.94 3.41 -24.75
N GLY A 150 -11.66 2.11 -24.69
CA GLY A 150 -11.18 1.34 -25.84
C GLY A 150 -9.88 1.90 -26.41
N LEU A 151 -9.79 1.98 -27.74
CA LEU A 151 -8.65 2.58 -28.43
C LEU A 151 -8.53 4.09 -28.21
N HIS A 152 -9.60 4.77 -27.80
CA HIS A 152 -9.55 6.19 -27.43
C HIS A 152 -8.71 6.42 -26.17
N PHE A 153 -8.42 5.39 -25.35
CA PHE A 153 -7.49 5.53 -24.23
C PHE A 153 -6.10 6.03 -24.68
N LEU A 154 -5.65 5.66 -25.89
CA LEU A 154 -4.36 6.10 -26.41
C LEU A 154 -4.32 7.62 -26.69
N SER A 155 -5.48 8.29 -26.78
CA SER A 155 -5.51 9.75 -26.93
C SER A 155 -4.96 10.48 -25.70
N PHE A 156 -4.91 9.84 -24.52
CA PHE A 156 -4.30 10.43 -23.32
C PHE A 156 -2.79 10.63 -23.43
N PHE A 157 -2.11 9.91 -24.34
CA PHE A 157 -0.69 10.13 -24.61
C PHE A 157 -0.44 11.38 -25.47
N LEU A 158 -1.48 11.93 -26.10
CA LEU A 158 -1.37 13.09 -26.97
C LEU A 158 -1.92 14.35 -26.28
N PRO A 159 -1.16 15.45 -26.19
CA PRO A 159 -1.69 16.72 -25.70
C PRO A 159 -2.78 17.26 -26.64
N ALA A 160 -3.77 17.95 -26.07
CA ALA A 160 -4.82 18.59 -26.85
C ALA A 160 -4.25 19.66 -27.81
N GLY A 161 -4.67 19.63 -29.08
CA GLY A 161 -4.28 20.63 -30.08
C GLY A 161 -2.96 20.37 -30.80
N VAL A 162 -2.33 19.21 -30.61
CA VAL A 162 -1.08 18.86 -31.30
C VAL A 162 -1.33 18.51 -32.77
N PRO A 163 -0.55 19.07 -33.72
CA PRO A 163 -0.59 18.66 -35.12
C PRO A 163 -0.15 17.20 -35.29
N LEU A 164 -0.93 16.39 -36.02
CA LEU A 164 -0.67 14.96 -36.29
C LEU A 164 0.77 14.63 -36.75
N PRO A 165 1.46 15.44 -37.59
CA PRO A 165 2.83 15.15 -37.98
C PRO A 165 3.86 15.17 -36.85
N LEU A 166 3.59 15.92 -35.77
CA LEU A 166 4.46 16.03 -34.59
C LEU A 166 4.16 14.97 -33.52
N ALA A 167 3.04 14.25 -33.65
CA ALA A 167 2.60 13.25 -32.69
C ALA A 167 3.64 12.15 -32.37
N PRO A 168 4.41 11.60 -33.33
CA PRO A 168 5.39 10.54 -33.04
C PRO A 168 6.60 10.98 -32.23
N PHE A 169 6.88 12.29 -32.14
CA PHE A 169 7.98 12.82 -31.33
C PHE A 169 7.55 13.15 -29.89
N LEU A 170 6.24 13.20 -29.65
CA LEU A 170 5.66 13.56 -28.35
C LEU A 170 5.23 12.32 -27.52
N VAL A 171 5.18 11.14 -28.14
CA VAL A 171 4.76 9.86 -27.54
C VAL A 171 5.94 8.90 -27.47
#